data_AF-A0A937DRM6-F1
#
_entry.id   AF-A0A937DRM6-F1
#
_cell.length_a   1.000
_cell.length_b   1.000
_cell.length_c   1.000
_cell.angle_alpha   90.00
_cell.angle_beta   90.00
_cell.angle_gamma   90.00
#
_symmetry.space_group_name_H-M   'P 1'
#
loop_
_entity.id
_entity.type
_entity.pdbx_description
1 polymer ?
#
loop_
_entity_poly.entity_id
_entity_poly.type
_entity_poly.pdbx_seq_one_letter_code
_entity_poly.pdbx_strand_id
1 'polypeptide(L)'
;MQVSKKKILSTRPVKETLIQEAVEQNIQLDIIPLIDTEPVQDIDTQQEVEQIALQYATVVFTSMNAVESVITMLDQQVPEWDIYSMRNTTQELIRNYFGEEAITGTGNKAPKLEETIL
;
A
#
# COMPACT_ATOMS: atom_id res chain seq x y z
N MET A 1 -36.67 18.81 -14.64
CA MET A 1 -36.30 18.05 -13.43
C MET A 1 -34.84 18.37 -13.11
N GLN A 2 -34.55 18.93 -11.94
CA GLN A 2 -33.18 19.22 -11.51
C GLN A 2 -32.52 17.91 -11.08
N VAL A 3 -31.48 17.47 -11.79
CA VAL A 3 -30.68 16.31 -11.39
C VAL A 3 -29.84 16.73 -10.19
N SER A 4 -30.11 16.15 -9.02
CA SER A 4 -29.34 16.45 -7.80
C SER A 4 -27.90 15.98 -7.97
N LYS A 5 -26.94 16.92 -7.91
CA LYS A 5 -25.50 16.61 -7.92
C LYS A 5 -25.14 15.83 -6.66
N LYS A 6 -24.64 14.59 -6.80
CA LYS A 6 -24.18 13.80 -5.65
C LYS A 6 -22.92 14.44 -5.08
N LYS A 7 -22.83 14.55 -3.75
CA LYS A 7 -21.67 15.12 -3.04
C LYS A 7 -21.00 14.01 -2.23
N ILE A 8 -19.68 13.89 -2.36
CA ILE A 8 -18.86 12.92 -1.62
C ILE A 8 -17.74 13.69 -0.94
N LEU A 9 -17.48 13.37 0.33
CA LEU A 9 -16.30 13.82 1.06
C LEU A 9 -15.32 12.65 1.15
N SER A 10 -14.10 12.81 0.64
CA SER A 10 -13.00 11.90 0.92
C SER A 10 -12.11 12.47 2.02
N THR A 11 -11.88 11.67 3.06
CA THR A 11 -10.95 12.03 4.14
C THR A 11 -9.56 11.44 3.95
N ARG A 12 -9.32 10.84 2.78
CA ARG A 12 -8.03 10.34 2.32
C ARG A 12 -7.66 11.00 0.99
N PRO A 13 -6.36 11.11 0.67
CA PRO A 13 -5.91 11.47 -0.66
C PRO A 13 -6.56 10.56 -1.71
N VAL A 14 -6.93 11.15 -2.85
CA VAL A 14 -7.56 10.46 -3.98
C VAL A 14 -6.67 10.66 -5.19
N LYS A 15 -6.46 9.62 -5.99
CA LYS A 15 -5.70 9.71 -7.25
C LYS A 15 -6.41 10.67 -8.22
N GLU A 16 -5.64 11.46 -8.97
CA GLU A 16 -6.17 12.43 -9.94
C GLU A 16 -7.16 11.81 -10.94
N THR A 17 -6.93 10.56 -11.36
CA THR A 17 -7.82 9.82 -12.27
C THR A 17 -9.23 9.67 -11.71
N LEU A 18 -9.37 9.39 -10.41
CA LEU A 18 -10.67 9.23 -9.76
C LEU A 18 -11.38 10.59 -9.58
N ILE A 19 -10.61 11.69 -9.48
CA ILE A 19 -11.18 13.04 -9.44
C ILE A 19 -11.80 13.36 -10.80
N GLN A 20 -11.12 13.02 -11.90
CA GLN A 20 -11.63 13.21 -13.26
C GLN A 20 -12.88 12.38 -13.51
N GLU A 21 -12.87 11.09 -13.15
CA GLU A 21 -14.05 10.21 -13.26
C GLU A 21 -15.26 10.76 -12.47
N ALA A 22 -15.03 11.30 -11.27
CA ALA A 22 -16.10 11.92 -10.48
C ALA A 22 -16.72 13.13 -11.19
N VAL A 23 -15.89 13.98 -11.82
CA VAL A 23 -16.35 15.13 -12.60
C VAL A 23 -17.19 14.68 -13.79
N GLU A 24 -16.76 13.66 -14.54
CA GLU A 24 -17.49 13.08 -15.67
C GLU A 24 -18.86 12.52 -15.26
N GLN A 25 -18.95 11.94 -14.06
CA GLN A 25 -20.18 11.41 -13.49
C GLN A 25 -21.05 12.48 -12.80
N ASN A 26 -20.71 13.77 -12.93
CA ASN A 26 -21.37 14.88 -12.27
C ASN A 26 -21.47 14.70 -10.74
N ILE A 27 -20.40 14.18 -10.14
CA ILE A 27 -20.21 14.05 -8.69
C ILE A 27 -19.33 15.22 -8.24
N GLN A 28 -19.73 15.89 -7.15
CA GLN A 28 -18.86 16.81 -6.44
C GLN A 28 -18.06 16.01 -5.42
N LEU A 29 -16.74 16.01 -5.56
CA LEU A 29 -15.81 15.36 -4.64
C LEU A 29 -15.04 16.43 -3.88
N ASP A 30 -15.26 16.51 -2.57
CA ASP A 30 -14.46 17.34 -1.67
C ASP A 30 -13.41 16.44 -1.00
N ILE A 31 -12.14 16.84 -0.99
CA ILE A 31 -11.04 16.05 -0.40
C ILE A 31 -10.46 16.83 0.77
N ILE A 32 -10.61 16.31 1.98
CA ILE A 32 -10.11 16.92 3.22
C ILE A 32 -9.36 15.84 4.01
N PRO A 33 -8.04 15.68 3.80
CA PRO A 33 -7.24 14.69 4.53
C PRO A 33 -7.33 14.94 6.04
N LEU A 34 -7.76 13.93 6.82
CA LEU A 34 -7.85 14.02 8.28
C LEU A 34 -6.66 13.39 9.01
N ILE A 35 -5.95 12.50 8.32
CA ILE A 35 -4.78 11.79 8.84
C ILE A 35 -3.66 12.05 7.85
N ASP A 36 -2.55 12.55 8.37
CA ASP A 36 -1.30 12.66 7.64
C ASP A 36 -0.30 11.67 8.23
N THR A 37 0.55 11.10 7.38
CA THR A 37 1.53 10.09 7.77
C THR A 37 2.85 10.41 7.10
N GLU A 38 3.88 10.59 7.91
CA GLU A 38 5.25 10.77 7.42
C GLU A 38 6.06 9.50 7.67
N PRO A 39 6.93 9.10 6.73
CA PRO A 39 7.83 7.98 6.95
C PRO A 39 8.81 8.33 8.07
N VAL A 40 9.00 7.40 9.00
CA VAL A 40 10.04 7.51 10.02
C VAL A 40 11.36 7.12 9.35
N GLN A 41 12.27 8.09 9.21
CA GLN A 41 13.63 7.86 8.73
C GLN A 41 14.52 7.47 9.91
N ASP A 42 14.38 6.23 10.37
CA ASP A 42 15.19 5.66 11.41
C ASP A 42 16.34 4.83 10.82
N ILE A 43 17.57 5.13 11.21
CA ILE A 43 18.78 4.50 10.66
C ILE A 43 18.83 3.02 11.02
N ASP A 44 18.44 2.67 12.25
CA ASP A 44 18.48 1.29 12.72
C ASP A 44 17.49 0.43 11.92
N THR A 45 16.27 0.94 11.71
CA THR A 45 15.25 0.31 10.85
C THR A 45 15.74 0.16 9.41
N GLN A 46 16.40 1.18 8.84
CA GLN A 46 16.94 1.11 7.48
C GLN A 46 18.00 0.00 7.36
N GLN A 47 18.94 -0.06 8.30
CA GLN A 47 19.97 -1.10 8.29
C GLN A 47 19.39 -2.51 8.45
N GLU A 48 18.35 -2.67 9.27
CA GLU A 48 17.67 -3.97 9.42
C GLU A 48 17.01 -4.40 8.11
N VAL A 49 16.33 -3.49 7.41
CA VAL A 49 15.75 -3.75 6.09
C VAL A 49 16.83 -4.14 5.07
N GLU A 50 17.92 -3.39 5.00
CA GLU A 50 19.05 -3.68 4.10
C GLU A 50 19.68 -5.05 4.39
N GLN A 51 19.81 -5.43 5.67
CA GLN A 51 20.32 -6.75 6.05
C GLN A 51 19.38 -7.89 5.67
N ILE A 52 18.06 -7.70 5.81
CA ILE A 52 17.05 -8.69 5.41
C ILE A 52 16.99 -8.80 3.88
N ALA A 53 17.27 -7.73 3.14
CA ALA A 53 17.30 -7.73 1.68
C ALA A 53 18.38 -8.65 1.10
N LEU A 54 19.44 -8.93 1.86
CA LEU A 54 20.51 -9.85 1.46
C LEU A 54 20.17 -11.32 1.71
N GLN A 55 18.99 -11.61 2.23
CA GLN A 55 18.57 -12.94 2.68
C GLN A 55 17.26 -13.36 2.02
N TYR A 56 17.08 -14.67 1.87
CA TYR A 56 15.75 -15.24 1.67
C TYR A 56 14.92 -15.03 2.93
N ALA A 57 13.79 -14.34 2.80
CA ALA A 57 12.98 -13.96 3.95
C ALA A 57 11.48 -14.00 3.62
N THR A 58 10.69 -14.30 4.65
CA THR A 58 9.24 -14.10 4.61
C THR A 58 8.91 -12.74 5.20
N VAL A 59 8.22 -11.89 4.44
CA VAL A 59 7.94 -10.49 4.82
C VAL A 59 6.44 -10.24 4.81
N VAL A 60 5.96 -9.52 5.83
CA VAL A 60 4.54 -9.22 6.01
C VAL A 60 4.30 -7.72 5.92
N PHE A 61 3.48 -7.29 4.97
CA PHE A 61 3.03 -5.90 4.86
C PHE A 61 1.56 -5.73 5.24
N THR A 62 1.32 -4.93 6.28
CA THR A 62 -0.02 -4.67 6.80
C THR A 62 -0.61 -3.33 6.31
N SER A 63 0.20 -2.47 5.68
CA SER A 63 -0.20 -1.19 5.13
C SER A 63 0.57 -0.82 3.87
N MET A 64 0.00 0.04 3.03
CA MET A 64 0.67 0.59 1.85
C MET A 64 1.87 1.47 2.22
N ASN A 65 1.75 2.30 3.26
CA ASN A 65 2.81 3.20 3.70
C ASN A 65 4.08 2.42 4.11
N ALA A 66 3.92 1.24 4.71
CA ALA A 66 5.04 0.36 5.05
C ALA A 66 5.76 -0.16 3.79
N VAL A 67 5.00 -0.56 2.77
CA VAL A 67 5.57 -1.00 1.48
C VAL A 67 6.35 0.14 0.83
N GLU A 68 5.76 1.33 0.73
CA GLU A 68 6.42 2.50 0.14
C GLU A 68 7.71 2.89 0.88
N SER A 69 7.69 2.81 2.21
CA SER A 69 8.86 3.13 3.03
C SER A 69 9.98 2.12 2.81
N VAL A 70 9.67 0.82 2.82
CA VAL A 70 10.66 -0.24 2.58
C VAL A 70 11.21 -0.20 1.15
N ILE A 71 10.36 0.02 0.14
CA ILE A 71 10.81 0.23 -1.24
C ILE A 71 11.85 1.36 -1.33
N THR A 72 11.60 2.46 -0.61
CA THR A 72 12.54 3.58 -0.57
C THR A 72 13.88 3.18 0.07
N MET A 73 13.84 2.38 1.14
CA MET A 73 15.04 1.89 1.85
C MET A 73 15.84 0.87 1.03
N LEU A 74 15.20 0.12 0.13
CA LEU A 74 15.86 -0.89 -0.70
C LEU A 74 16.71 -0.31 -1.84
N ASP A 75 16.62 1.00 -2.11
CA ASP A 75 17.39 1.70 -3.16
C ASP A 75 17.44 0.92 -4.50
N GLN A 76 16.26 0.60 -5.03
CA GLN A 76 16.05 -0.14 -6.30
C GLN A 76 16.44 -1.63 -6.28
N GLN A 77 16.88 -2.18 -5.14
CA GLN A 77 17.06 -3.61 -4.99
C GLN A 77 15.71 -4.33 -4.91
N VAL A 78 15.62 -5.48 -5.57
CA VAL A 78 14.46 -6.37 -5.51
C VAL A 78 14.91 -7.71 -4.91
N PRO A 79 14.77 -7.90 -3.59
CA PRO A 79 15.20 -9.12 -2.91
C PRO A 79 14.25 -10.29 -3.18
N GLU A 80 14.78 -11.52 -3.05
CA GLU A 80 14.01 -12.76 -3.18
C GLU A 80 13.24 -13.06 -1.87
N TRP A 81 12.09 -12.41 -1.71
CA TRP A 81 11.22 -12.53 -0.53
C TRP A 81 9.90 -13.24 -0.82
N ASP A 82 9.41 -13.98 0.17
CA ASP A 82 8.04 -14.49 0.22
C ASP A 82 7.15 -13.45 0.93
N ILE A 83 6.33 -12.72 0.16
CA ILE A 83 5.61 -11.56 0.66
C ILE A 83 4.13 -11.87 0.90
N TYR A 84 3.68 -11.55 2.11
CA TYR A 84 2.28 -11.61 2.53
C TYR A 84 1.71 -10.22 2.74
N SER A 85 0.46 -10.00 2.32
CA SER A 85 -0.19 -8.68 2.50
C SER A 85 -1.69 -8.73 2.78
N MET A 86 -2.17 -7.70 3.46
CA MET A 86 -3.55 -7.68 3.97
C MET A 86 -4.62 -7.07 3.05
N ARG A 87 -4.25 -6.23 2.06
CA ARG A 87 -5.21 -5.46 1.25
C ARG A 87 -4.81 -5.41 -0.22
N ASN A 88 -5.82 -5.32 -1.09
CA ASN A 88 -5.65 -5.25 -2.55
C ASN A 88 -4.76 -4.06 -2.99
N THR A 89 -4.89 -2.89 -2.37
CA THR A 89 -4.05 -1.74 -2.73
C THR A 89 -2.60 -1.92 -2.31
N THR A 90 -2.34 -2.64 -1.22
CA THR A 90 -0.99 -3.02 -0.79
C THR A 90 -0.39 -4.03 -1.76
N GLN A 91 -1.18 -4.98 -2.27
CA GLN A 91 -0.75 -5.95 -3.28
C GLN A 91 -0.36 -5.29 -4.60
N GLU A 92 -1.11 -4.27 -5.06
CA GLU A 92 -0.75 -3.56 -6.29
C GLU A 92 0.65 -2.94 -6.19
N LEU A 93 0.98 -2.33 -5.05
CA LEU A 93 2.32 -1.78 -4.82
C LEU A 93 3.39 -2.87 -4.79
N ILE A 94 3.11 -3.99 -4.11
CA ILE A 94 4.04 -5.12 -4.04
C ILE A 94 4.28 -5.70 -5.45
N ARG A 95 3.22 -5.99 -6.20
CA ARG A 95 3.28 -6.51 -7.58
C ARG A 95 4.10 -5.59 -8.49
N ASN A 96 3.90 -4.27 -8.38
CA ASN A 96 4.56 -3.31 -9.25
C ASN A 96 6.07 -3.21 -8.98
N TYR A 97 6.52 -3.48 -7.75
CA TYR A 97 7.93 -3.37 -7.37
C TYR A 97 8.66 -4.72 -7.29
N PHE A 98 8.07 -5.71 -6.61
CA PHE A 98 8.67 -7.02 -6.34
C PHE A 98 8.27 -8.10 -7.35
N GLY A 99 7.28 -7.84 -8.22
CA GLY A 99 6.72 -8.85 -9.11
C GLY A 99 5.55 -9.63 -8.50
N GLU A 100 4.81 -10.36 -9.35
CA GLU A 100 3.66 -11.16 -8.91
C GLU A 100 4.10 -12.43 -8.18
N GLU A 101 5.25 -12.96 -8.58
CA GLU A 101 5.88 -14.16 -8.04
C GLU A 101 6.29 -14.02 -6.57
N ALA A 102 6.55 -12.80 -6.11
CA ALA A 102 6.90 -12.52 -4.73
C ALA A 102 5.69 -12.57 -3.78
N ILE A 103 4.45 -12.62 -4.30
CA ILE A 103 3.23 -12.62 -3.48
C ILE A 103 2.84 -14.06 -3.13
N THR A 104 3.24 -14.52 -1.95
CA THR A 104 3.01 -15.89 -1.47
C THR A 104 1.61 -16.06 -0.86
N GLY A 105 1.02 -15.00 -0.29
CA GLY A 105 -0.29 -15.12 0.35
C GLY A 105 -0.99 -13.79 0.67
N THR A 106 -2.32 -13.87 0.84
CA THR A 106 -3.17 -12.70 1.05
C THR A 106 -4.19 -12.96 2.16
N GLY A 107 -4.37 -12.00 3.07
CA GLY A 107 -5.25 -12.18 4.23
C GLY A 107 -5.97 -10.90 4.64
N ASN A 108 -7.29 -10.88 4.48
CA ASN A 108 -8.10 -9.66 4.65
C ASN A 108 -8.14 -9.14 6.11
N LYS A 109 -7.59 -9.89 7.08
CA LYS A 109 -7.48 -9.58 8.53
C LYS A 109 -6.24 -10.30 9.11
N ALA A 110 -5.61 -9.72 10.14
CA ALA A 110 -4.40 -10.27 10.76
C ALA A 110 -4.48 -11.78 11.15
N PRO A 111 -5.61 -12.29 11.71
CA PRO A 111 -5.72 -13.72 12.03
C PRO A 111 -5.72 -14.64 10.80
N LYS A 112 -6.26 -14.15 9.66
CA LYS A 112 -6.22 -14.91 8.40
C LYS A 112 -4.82 -14.92 7.78
N LEU A 113 -4.00 -13.92 8.09
CA LEU A 113 -2.61 -13.89 7.65
C LEU A 113 -1.79 -14.92 8.44
N GLU A 114 -2.03 -15.04 9.74
CA GLU A 114 -1.42 -16.03 10.62
C GLU A 114 -1.68 -17.48 10.14
N GLU A 115 -2.91 -17.78 9.70
CA GLU A 115 -3.27 -19.10 9.12
C GLU A 115 -2.61 -19.41 7.77
N THR A 116 -2.05 -18.40 7.07
CA THR A 116 -1.43 -18.60 5.75
C THR A 116 0.10 -18.68 5.85
N ILE A 117 0.69 -18.18 6.94
CA ILE A 117 2.13 -18.15 7.18
C ILE A 117 2.63 -19.43 7.87
N LEU A 118 1.74 -20.15 8.57
CA LEU A 118 2.00 -21.42 9.27
C LEU A 118 1.58 -22.63 8.42
#